data_AF-A0AAV4AMU6-F1
#
_entry.id   AF-A0AAV4AMU6-F1
#
_cell.length_a   1.000
_cell.length_b   1.000
_cell.length_c   1.000
_cell.angle_alpha   90.00
_cell.angle_beta   90.00
_cell.angle_gamma   90.00
#
_symmetry.space_group_name_H-M   'P 1'
#
loop_
_entity.id
_entity.type
_entity.pdbx_description
1 polymer ?
#
loop_
_entity_poly.entity_id
_entity_poly.type
_entity_poly.pdbx_seq_one_letter_code
_entity_poly.pdbx_strand_id
1 'polypeptide(L)'
;MKTKGCCSSVMKILFFMLSMYFGFTCHLLENVDALSTTETFDPYTEFPEFTREQILDFEKIFKTYDIDNDKFIDQMELQLMMEKLGAPQTFLSLKGMIKEVDEDLDSKISFREFLLIFRKAAAGELGEGSGLSELSRLTEIDVDETGVGGAKDFFQAKCLDRKMQKRLSGPEPGNQVMAGSDV
;
A
#
# COMPACT_ATOMS: atom_id res chain seq x y z
N MET A 1 32.37 -72.43 -20.16
CA MET A 1 31.46 -71.61 -21.00
C MET A 1 30.73 -70.61 -20.12
N LYS A 2 30.72 -69.32 -20.51
CA LYS A 2 29.97 -68.15 -19.95
C LYS A 2 30.41 -67.71 -18.53
N THR A 3 31.17 -66.62 -18.32
CA THR A 3 30.98 -65.16 -18.54
C THR A 3 29.83 -64.49 -17.78
N LYS A 4 30.15 -63.29 -17.26
CA LYS A 4 29.39 -62.28 -16.48
C LYS A 4 29.52 -62.45 -14.95
N GLY A 5 29.94 -61.47 -14.16
CA GLY A 5 30.31 -60.08 -14.37
C GLY A 5 30.46 -59.42 -12.98
N CYS A 6 31.25 -58.35 -12.88
CA CYS A 6 31.03 -57.22 -11.96
C CYS A 6 32.15 -56.19 -12.14
N CYS A 7 31.95 -55.29 -13.10
CA CYS A 7 32.55 -53.97 -13.08
C CYS A 7 31.78 -53.12 -12.06
N SER A 8 32.39 -52.79 -10.92
CA SER A 8 32.03 -51.61 -10.11
C SER A 8 33.09 -51.35 -9.05
N SER A 9 34.29 -50.97 -9.51
CA SER A 9 35.35 -50.42 -8.64
C SER A 9 35.69 -48.96 -8.96
N VAL A 10 34.87 -48.28 -9.77
CA VAL A 10 35.12 -46.88 -10.21
C VAL A 10 34.21 -45.83 -9.55
N MET A 11 33.30 -46.23 -8.66
CA MET A 11 32.39 -45.30 -7.95
C MET A 11 32.82 -44.96 -6.50
N LYS A 12 33.96 -45.48 -6.03
CA LYS A 12 34.47 -45.17 -4.67
C LYS A 12 35.53 -44.07 -4.62
N ILE A 13 36.08 -43.65 -5.76
CA ILE A 13 37.14 -42.63 -5.81
C ILE A 13 36.57 -41.21 -5.97
N LEU A 14 35.37 -41.06 -6.52
CA LEU A 14 34.73 -39.73 -6.65
C LEU A 14 34.17 -39.20 -5.32
N PHE A 15 33.97 -40.06 -4.32
CA PHE A 15 33.44 -39.66 -3.00
C PHE A 15 34.53 -39.10 -2.06
N PHE A 16 35.81 -39.38 -2.33
CA PHE A 16 36.93 -38.93 -1.48
C PHE A 16 37.55 -37.60 -1.93
N MET A 17 37.27 -37.15 -3.16
CA MET A 17 37.74 -35.86 -3.69
C MET A 17 36.76 -34.71 -3.43
N LEU A 18 35.54 -35.00 -2.96
CA LEU A 18 34.54 -34.00 -2.58
C LEU A 18 34.57 -33.64 -1.09
N SER A 19 35.24 -34.41 -0.22
CA SER A 19 35.39 -34.06 1.20
C SER A 19 36.61 -33.18 1.53
N MET A 20 37.55 -33.01 0.60
CA MET A 20 38.69 -32.09 0.75
C MET A 20 38.45 -30.68 0.19
N TYR A 21 37.32 -30.46 -0.51
CA TYR A 21 36.82 -29.11 -0.80
C TYR A 21 35.98 -28.52 0.35
N PHE A 22 35.93 -29.21 1.49
CA PHE A 22 35.40 -28.70 2.75
C PHE A 22 36.55 -28.48 3.73
N GLY A 23 37.22 -27.31 3.64
CA GLY A 23 38.15 -26.90 4.69
C GLY A 23 39.15 -25.81 4.35
N PHE A 24 38.70 -24.57 4.07
CA PHE A 24 39.43 -23.29 4.28
C PHE A 24 38.61 -22.17 3.61
N THR A 25 37.85 -21.27 4.24
CA THR A 25 37.82 -20.66 5.56
C THR A 25 36.35 -20.40 5.90
N CYS A 26 35.74 -21.24 6.74
CA CYS A 26 34.41 -20.97 7.30
C CYS A 26 34.63 -20.12 8.55
N HIS A 27 34.55 -18.80 8.40
CA HIS A 27 34.52 -17.86 9.52
C HIS A 27 33.13 -17.96 10.14
N LEU A 28 33.02 -18.77 11.18
CA LEU A 28 31.88 -18.81 12.08
C LEU A 28 32.37 -18.28 13.44
N LEU A 29 31.47 -17.55 14.14
CA LEU A 29 31.61 -16.79 15.40
C LEU A 29 31.85 -15.29 15.14
N GLU A 30 30.90 -14.38 15.34
CA GLU A 30 29.65 -14.40 16.14
C GLU A 30 28.58 -13.63 15.36
N ASN A 31 27.38 -14.18 15.30
CA ASN A 31 26.13 -13.40 15.30
C ASN A 31 25.07 -14.37 15.81
N VAL A 32 25.05 -14.49 17.13
CA VAL A 32 23.89 -14.95 17.86
C VAL A 32 22.85 -13.86 17.67
N ASP A 33 21.94 -14.03 16.71
CA ASP A 33 20.62 -13.39 16.74
C ASP A 33 19.65 -14.31 15.99
N ALA A 34 19.01 -15.16 16.78
CA ALA A 34 17.77 -15.82 16.41
C ALA A 34 16.62 -14.81 16.49
N LEU A 35 15.58 -14.99 15.65
CA LEU A 35 14.29 -14.26 15.63
C LEU A 35 14.40 -12.87 14.97
N SER A 36 13.63 -12.46 13.98
CA SER A 36 12.21 -12.67 13.67
C SER A 36 12.02 -12.45 12.16
N THR A 37 11.09 -13.17 11.53
CA THR A 37 10.59 -12.81 10.20
C THR A 37 9.91 -11.43 10.26
N THR A 38 10.65 -10.35 10.03
CA THR A 38 10.04 -9.06 9.69
C THR A 38 9.62 -9.14 8.23
N GLU A 39 8.39 -9.56 7.99
CA GLU A 39 7.64 -9.13 6.81
C GLU A 39 7.78 -7.61 6.76
N THR A 40 8.61 -7.11 5.85
CA THR A 40 8.87 -5.67 5.75
C THR A 40 7.60 -5.01 5.25
N PHE A 41 6.83 -4.43 6.16
CA PHE A 41 5.66 -3.62 5.83
C PHE A 41 6.10 -2.47 4.91
N ASP A 42 5.64 -2.49 3.66
CA ASP A 42 5.84 -1.42 2.70
C ASP A 42 4.52 -0.63 2.53
N PRO A 43 4.38 0.54 3.18
CA PRO A 43 3.14 1.31 3.18
C PRO A 43 2.72 1.75 1.77
N TYR A 44 3.66 1.89 0.82
CA TYR A 44 3.36 2.33 -0.55
C TYR A 44 2.66 1.26 -1.38
N THR A 45 2.77 -0.01 -0.97
CA THR A 45 2.17 -1.14 -1.70
C THR A 45 0.84 -1.58 -1.07
N GLU A 46 0.70 -1.46 0.24
CA GLU A 46 -0.51 -1.85 0.97
C GLU A 46 -1.61 -0.78 0.91
N PHE A 47 -1.23 0.50 0.83
CA PHE A 47 -2.15 1.64 0.76
C PHE A 47 -2.03 2.42 -0.56
N PRO A 48 -2.40 1.82 -1.71
CA PRO A 48 -2.31 2.48 -3.02
C PRO A 48 -3.29 3.66 -3.18
N GLU A 49 -4.28 3.79 -2.29
CA GLU A 49 -5.18 4.94 -2.22
C GLU A 49 -4.49 6.23 -1.79
N PHE A 50 -3.36 6.14 -1.09
CA PHE A 50 -2.60 7.30 -0.64
C PHE A 50 -1.41 7.58 -1.56
N THR A 51 -1.18 8.85 -1.83
CA THR A 51 0.01 9.30 -2.53
C THR A 51 1.24 9.15 -1.64
N ARG A 52 2.44 9.10 -2.25
CA ARG A 52 3.69 9.05 -1.49
C ARG A 52 3.86 10.25 -0.56
N GLU A 53 3.39 11.43 -0.99
CA GLU A 53 3.44 12.66 -0.20
C GLU A 53 2.54 12.56 1.04
N GLN A 54 1.31 12.04 0.87
CA GLN A 54 0.40 11.79 2.00
C GLN A 54 0.97 10.80 3.01
N ILE A 55 1.56 9.70 2.54
CA ILE A 55 2.19 8.71 3.43
C ILE A 55 3.32 9.35 4.24
N LEU A 56 4.12 10.22 3.62
CA LEU A 56 5.17 10.96 4.33
C LEU A 56 4.61 11.95 5.36
N ASP A 57 3.47 12.57 5.08
CA ASP A 57 2.83 13.48 6.03
C ASP A 57 2.20 12.72 7.20
N PHE A 58 1.55 11.57 6.95
CA PHE A 58 1.12 10.66 8.02
C PHE A 58 2.30 10.20 8.88
N GLU A 59 3.45 9.89 8.27
CA GLU A 59 4.67 9.52 9.01
C GLU A 59 5.18 10.67 9.89
N LYS A 60 5.14 11.92 9.41
CA LYS A 60 5.52 13.09 10.21
C LYS A 60 4.59 13.29 11.39
N ILE A 61 3.28 13.16 11.18
CA ILE A 61 2.27 13.29 12.24
C ILE A 61 2.50 12.19 13.28
N PHE A 62 2.66 10.94 12.84
CA PHE A 62 2.94 9.80 13.71
C PHE A 62 4.15 10.07 14.60
N LYS A 63 5.28 10.45 14.00
CA LYS A 63 6.52 10.80 14.73
C LYS A 63 6.42 12.02 15.64
N THR A 64 5.43 12.89 15.43
CA THR A 64 5.23 14.07 16.27
C THR A 64 4.58 13.70 17.60
N TYR A 65 3.76 12.65 17.61
CA TYR A 65 3.01 12.20 18.77
C TYR A 65 3.59 10.96 19.44
N ASP A 66 4.42 10.19 18.74
CA ASP A 66 5.33 9.19 19.31
C ASP A 66 6.42 9.89 20.14
N ILE A 67 6.23 9.95 21.46
CA ILE A 67 7.10 10.69 22.38
C ILE A 67 8.34 9.87 22.72
N ASP A 68 8.15 8.57 22.95
CA ASP A 68 9.22 7.67 23.36
C ASP A 68 10.01 7.07 22.18
N ASN A 69 9.55 7.32 20.95
CA ASN A 69 10.12 6.84 19.70
C ASN A 69 10.14 5.31 19.60
N ASP A 70 9.16 4.63 20.22
CA ASP A 70 9.01 3.18 20.16
C ASP A 70 8.39 2.68 18.83
N LYS A 71 7.96 3.62 17.96
CA LYS A 71 7.26 3.39 16.68
C LYS A 71 5.83 2.89 16.82
N PHE A 72 5.24 3.06 17.98
CA PHE A 72 3.84 2.84 18.27
C PHE A 72 3.24 4.12 18.85
N ILE A 73 1.91 4.21 18.83
CA ILE A 73 1.18 5.22 19.58
C ILE A 73 0.41 4.49 20.65
N ASP A 74 0.76 4.74 21.90
CA ASP A 74 0.05 4.20 23.04
C ASP A 74 -1.24 5.00 23.35
N GLN A 75 -1.99 4.55 24.35
CA GLN A 75 -3.22 5.22 24.75
C GLN A 75 -2.99 6.64 25.28
N MET A 76 -1.84 6.91 25.91
CA MET A 76 -1.50 8.22 26.47
C MET A 76 -1.07 9.20 25.39
N GLU A 77 -0.32 8.74 24.40
CA GLU A 77 0.10 9.50 23.22
C GLU A 77 -1.10 9.82 22.32
N LEU A 78 -2.01 8.85 22.13
CA LEU A 78 -3.28 9.10 21.45
C LEU A 78 -4.13 10.14 22.19
N GLN A 79 -4.16 10.09 23.54
CA GLN A 79 -4.84 11.11 24.34
C GLN A 79 -4.22 12.50 24.09
N LEU A 80 -2.89 12.60 24.14
CA LEU A 80 -2.20 13.85 23.91
C LEU A 80 -2.47 14.37 22.49
N MET A 81 -2.48 13.50 21.49
CA MET A 81 -2.82 13.86 20.11
C MET A 81 -4.23 14.47 20.05
N MET A 82 -5.25 13.81 20.62
CA MET A 82 -6.62 14.33 20.61
C MET A 82 -6.76 15.66 21.37
N GLU A 83 -6.00 15.85 22.46
CA GLU A 83 -5.95 17.12 23.18
C GLU A 83 -5.31 18.24 22.34
N LYS A 84 -4.23 17.94 21.61
CA LYS A 84 -3.55 18.89 20.71
C LYS A 84 -4.41 19.30 19.52
N LEU A 85 -5.22 18.39 19.03
CA LEU A 85 -6.18 18.63 17.96
C LEU A 85 -7.44 19.38 18.44
N GLY A 86 -7.62 19.56 19.75
CA GLY A 86 -8.73 20.33 20.32
C GLY A 86 -10.03 19.53 20.52
N ALA A 87 -9.98 18.20 20.39
CA ALA A 87 -11.11 17.29 20.55
C ALA A 87 -10.83 16.23 21.62
N PRO A 88 -10.70 16.61 22.91
CA PRO A 88 -10.39 15.67 23.97
C PRO A 88 -11.43 14.55 24.06
N GLN A 89 -10.96 13.31 24.11
CA GLN A 89 -11.81 12.11 24.20
C GLN A 89 -11.77 11.50 25.61
N THR A 90 -12.80 10.74 25.95
CA THR A 90 -12.80 9.97 27.21
C THR A 90 -11.89 8.75 27.11
N PHE A 91 -11.36 8.27 28.24
CA PHE A 91 -10.52 7.06 28.30
C PHE A 91 -11.19 5.84 27.63
N LEU A 92 -12.50 5.67 27.81
CA LEU A 92 -13.26 4.58 27.17
C LEU A 92 -13.36 4.74 25.65
N SER A 93 -13.52 5.99 25.17
CA SER A 93 -13.53 6.31 23.74
C SER A 93 -12.16 6.01 23.12
N LEU A 94 -11.06 6.45 23.75
CA LEU A 94 -9.70 6.18 23.30
C LEU A 94 -9.42 4.68 23.18
N LYS A 95 -9.83 3.89 24.18
CA LYS A 95 -9.71 2.44 24.13
C LYS A 95 -10.54 1.82 23.00
N GLY A 96 -11.72 2.38 22.73
CA GLY A 96 -12.56 1.98 21.60
C GLY A 96 -11.91 2.30 20.26
N MET A 97 -11.29 3.47 20.13
CA MET A 97 -10.59 3.92 18.92
C MET A 97 -9.41 3.00 18.59
N ILE A 98 -8.56 2.68 19.58
CA ILE A 98 -7.44 1.75 19.39
C ILE A 98 -7.98 0.39 18.92
N LYS A 99 -8.95 -0.17 19.66
CA LYS A 99 -9.54 -1.48 19.36
C LYS A 99 -10.17 -1.58 17.97
N GLU A 100 -10.59 -0.47 17.36
CA GLU A 100 -11.20 -0.47 16.03
C GLU A 100 -10.19 -0.71 14.90
N VAL A 101 -8.92 -0.37 15.13
CA VAL A 101 -7.83 -0.48 14.14
C VAL A 101 -6.71 -1.43 14.54
N ASP A 102 -6.64 -1.80 15.81
CA ASP A 102 -5.71 -2.77 16.40
C ASP A 102 -6.01 -4.19 15.84
N GLU A 103 -5.24 -4.60 14.83
CA GLU A 103 -5.37 -5.90 14.15
C GLU A 103 -4.53 -6.98 14.83
N ASP A 104 -3.43 -6.60 15.47
CA ASP A 104 -2.50 -7.53 16.13
C ASP A 104 -2.76 -7.72 17.64
N LEU A 105 -3.67 -6.93 18.20
CA LEU A 105 -4.14 -6.94 19.60
C LEU A 105 -3.05 -6.54 20.61
N ASP A 106 -2.10 -5.70 20.20
CA ASP A 106 -1.03 -5.20 21.07
C ASP A 106 -1.49 -4.02 21.98
N SER A 107 -2.72 -3.54 21.78
CA SER A 107 -3.31 -2.37 22.49
C SER A 107 -2.56 -1.06 22.28
N LYS A 108 -1.75 -0.98 21.23
CA LYS A 108 -1.09 0.20 20.71
C LYS A 108 -1.53 0.39 19.26
N ILE A 109 -1.02 1.44 18.61
CA ILE A 109 -1.27 1.70 17.19
C ILE A 109 0.09 1.74 16.50
N SER A 110 0.36 0.73 15.66
CA SER A 110 1.49 0.74 14.76
C SER A 110 1.28 1.74 13.61
N PHE A 111 2.36 2.09 12.89
CA PHE A 111 2.24 2.98 11.73
C PHE A 111 1.29 2.44 10.65
N ARG A 112 1.22 1.12 10.47
CA ARG A 112 0.27 0.47 9.54
C ARG A 112 -1.18 0.71 9.96
N GLU A 113 -1.48 0.55 11.24
CA GLU A 113 -2.82 0.74 11.79
C GLU A 113 -3.21 2.21 11.83
N PHE A 114 -2.23 3.10 12.03
CA PHE A 114 -2.43 4.53 11.88
C PHE A 114 -2.94 4.88 10.47
N LEU A 115 -2.36 4.29 9.41
CA LEU A 115 -2.85 4.47 8.03
C LEU A 115 -4.26 3.87 7.82
N LEU A 116 -4.60 2.76 8.51
CA LEU A 116 -5.94 2.18 8.46
C LEU A 116 -7.03 3.15 8.97
N ILE A 117 -6.71 4.02 9.94
CA ILE A 117 -7.64 5.05 10.42
C ILE A 117 -8.07 5.96 9.26
N PHE A 118 -7.10 6.50 8.52
CA PHE A 118 -7.34 7.39 7.39
C PHE A 118 -8.06 6.67 6.25
N ARG A 119 -7.74 5.40 6.01
CA ARG A 119 -8.41 4.59 5.00
C ARG A 119 -9.88 4.42 5.32
N LYS A 120 -10.21 4.08 6.57
CA LYS A 120 -11.60 3.94 7.03
C LYS A 120 -12.36 5.26 6.96
N ALA A 121 -11.68 6.37 7.29
CA ALA A 121 -12.25 7.71 7.16
C ALA A 121 -12.54 8.06 5.68
N ALA A 122 -11.60 7.82 4.78
CA ALA A 122 -11.76 8.04 3.34
C ALA A 122 -12.84 7.15 2.72
N ALA A 123 -13.00 5.91 3.21
CA ALA A 123 -14.06 5.01 2.80
C ALA A 123 -15.45 5.37 3.36
N GLY A 124 -15.53 6.28 4.34
CA GLY A 124 -16.77 6.62 5.03
C GLY A 124 -17.32 5.48 5.89
N GLU A 125 -16.45 4.55 6.32
CA GLU A 125 -16.83 3.41 7.16
C GLU A 125 -16.89 3.77 8.65
N LEU A 126 -16.34 4.93 9.03
CA LEU A 126 -16.35 5.41 10.41
C LEU A 126 -17.74 5.93 10.79
N GLY A 127 -18.19 5.59 12.01
CA GLY A 127 -19.42 6.12 12.57
C GLY A 127 -19.38 7.65 12.64
N GLU A 128 -20.45 8.31 12.20
CA GLU A 128 -20.58 9.76 12.26
C GLU A 128 -20.46 10.24 13.73
N GLY A 129 -19.43 11.03 14.02
CA GLY A 129 -19.14 11.51 15.38
C GLY A 129 -18.27 10.57 16.24
N SER A 130 -17.64 9.54 15.65
CA SER A 130 -16.62 8.75 16.34
C SER A 130 -15.32 9.56 16.52
N GLY A 131 -14.54 9.22 17.56
CA GLY A 131 -13.25 9.89 17.81
C GLY A 131 -12.27 9.74 16.63
N LEU A 132 -12.33 8.64 15.89
CA LEU A 132 -11.52 8.43 14.67
C LEU A 132 -11.96 9.34 13.52
N SER A 133 -13.27 9.60 13.37
CA SER A 133 -13.77 10.55 12.37
C SER A 133 -13.27 11.96 12.65
N GLU A 134 -13.17 12.34 13.93
CA GLU A 134 -12.69 13.66 14.34
C GLU A 134 -11.18 13.79 14.14
N LEU A 135 -10.42 12.74 14.50
CA LEU A 135 -8.98 12.65 14.25
C LEU A 135 -8.66 12.89 12.78
N SER A 136 -9.32 12.18 11.86
CA SER A 136 -9.07 12.31 10.42
C SER A 136 -9.33 13.71 9.88
N ARG A 137 -10.29 14.44 10.45
CA ARG A 137 -10.59 15.82 10.03
C ARG A 137 -9.57 16.81 10.54
N LEU A 138 -9.15 16.64 11.80
CA LEU A 138 -8.26 17.59 12.46
C LEU A 138 -6.80 17.46 12.04
N THR A 139 -6.40 16.29 11.52
CA THR A 139 -5.07 16.10 10.96
C THR A 139 -4.89 16.70 9.56
N GLU A 140 -5.86 17.48 9.06
CA GLU A 140 -5.82 18.39 7.90
C GLU A 140 -4.72 18.05 6.86
N ILE A 141 -4.81 16.86 6.28
CA ILE A 141 -4.06 16.51 5.06
C ILE A 141 -5.08 16.63 3.94
N ASP A 142 -4.95 17.66 3.11
CA ASP A 142 -5.84 17.90 1.99
C ASP A 142 -5.62 16.81 0.92
N VAL A 143 -6.41 15.74 1.03
CA VAL A 143 -6.36 14.60 0.10
C VAL A 143 -6.89 15.00 -1.29
N ASP A 144 -7.63 16.11 -1.39
CA ASP A 144 -8.29 16.52 -2.62
C ASP A 144 -7.34 17.18 -3.63
N GLU A 145 -6.23 17.78 -3.18
CA GLU A 145 -5.28 18.45 -4.08
C GLU A 145 -4.31 17.47 -4.79
N THR A 146 -4.00 16.33 -4.18
CA THR A 146 -2.85 15.50 -4.62
C THR A 146 -3.17 14.33 -5.56
N GLY A 147 -4.43 14.01 -5.93
CA GLY A 147 -4.59 12.87 -6.82
C GLY A 147 -5.95 12.40 -7.35
N VAL A 148 -6.72 13.23 -8.07
CA VAL A 148 -7.42 12.77 -9.30
C VAL A 148 -7.75 13.90 -10.31
N GLY A 149 -7.19 15.10 -10.16
CA GLY A 149 -7.49 16.21 -11.09
C GLY A 149 -7.02 15.94 -12.52
N GLY A 150 -5.78 15.46 -12.67
CA GLY A 150 -5.16 15.27 -13.99
C GLY A 150 -5.82 14.18 -14.85
N ALA A 151 -6.38 13.13 -14.24
CA ALA A 151 -7.02 12.04 -14.98
C ALA A 151 -8.40 12.45 -15.54
N LYS A 152 -9.15 13.30 -14.82
CA LYS A 152 -10.47 13.78 -15.26
C LYS A 152 -10.36 14.50 -16.61
N ASP A 153 -9.40 15.40 -16.75
CA ASP A 153 -9.15 16.12 -18.01
C ASP A 153 -8.58 15.19 -19.10
N PHE A 154 -7.73 14.24 -18.73
CA PHE A 154 -7.11 13.30 -19.67
C PHE A 154 -8.12 12.33 -20.30
N PHE A 155 -9.08 11.81 -19.52
CA PHE A 155 -10.14 10.93 -20.03
C PHE A 155 -11.26 11.72 -20.74
N GLN A 156 -11.54 12.96 -20.33
CA GLN A 156 -12.52 13.84 -20.99
C GLN A 156 -12.03 14.29 -22.37
N ALA A 157 -10.73 14.56 -22.54
CA ALA A 157 -10.11 14.88 -23.83
C ALA A 157 -10.26 13.74 -24.86
N LYS A 158 -10.06 12.49 -24.44
CA LYS A 158 -10.21 11.31 -25.32
C LYS A 158 -11.65 11.08 -25.83
N CYS A 159 -12.66 11.52 -25.07
CA CYS A 159 -14.06 11.40 -25.49
C CYS A 159 -14.47 12.47 -26.52
N LEU A 160 -13.76 13.60 -26.57
CA LEU A 160 -14.00 14.68 -27.53
C LEU A 160 -13.38 14.38 -28.90
N ASP A 161 -12.16 13.84 -28.94
CA ASP A 161 -11.50 13.51 -30.21
C ASP A 161 -12.25 12.46 -31.03
N ARG A 162 -12.85 11.46 -30.36
CA ARG A 162 -13.67 10.45 -31.04
C ARG A 162 -14.99 11.01 -31.59
N LYS A 163 -15.53 12.06 -30.97
CA LYS A 163 -16.72 12.78 -31.46
C LYS A 163 -16.39 13.74 -32.60
N MET A 164 -15.19 14.32 -32.64
CA MET A 164 -14.73 15.20 -33.72
C MET A 164 -14.41 14.42 -35.00
N GLN A 165 -13.77 13.26 -34.89
CA GLN A 165 -13.43 12.41 -36.04
C GLN A 165 -14.67 11.83 -36.75
N LYS A 166 -15.78 11.62 -36.02
CA LYS A 166 -17.05 11.14 -36.57
C LYS A 166 -17.88 12.23 -37.25
N ARG A 167 -17.52 13.51 -37.11
CA ARG A 167 -18.17 14.64 -37.81
C ARG A 167 -17.51 14.99 -39.15
N LEU A 168 -16.31 14.49 -39.43
CA LEU A 168 -15.60 14.73 -40.69
C LEU A 168 -15.84 13.64 -41.76
N SER A 169 -16.69 12.64 -41.48
CA SER A 169 -17.11 11.60 -42.44
C SER A 169 -18.64 11.52 -42.59
N GLY A 170 -19.29 12.66 -42.82
CA GLY A 170 -20.68 12.71 -43.27
C GLY A 170 -20.81 12.40 -44.78
N PRO A 171 -21.96 11.85 -45.24
CA PRO A 171 -22.11 11.35 -46.61
C PRO A 171 -22.08 12.47 -47.66
N GLU A 172 -21.41 12.19 -48.78
CA GLU A 172 -21.33 13.08 -49.95
C GLU A 172 -22.74 13.50 -50.44
N PRO A 173 -22.94 14.77 -50.84
CA PRO A 173 -24.23 15.22 -51.37
C PRO A 173 -24.54 14.48 -52.67
N GLY A 174 -25.54 13.60 -52.61
CA GLY A 174 -26.03 12.84 -53.74
C GLY A 174 -26.54 13.73 -54.87
N ASN A 175 -26.18 13.33 -56.10
CA ASN A 175 -26.65 13.87 -57.37
C ASN A 175 -28.17 14.16 -57.37
N GLN A 176 -28.52 15.41 -57.63
CA GLN A 176 -29.88 15.82 -57.94
C GLN A 176 -30.19 15.40 -59.38
N VAL A 177 -30.91 14.28 -59.55
CA VAL A 177 -31.44 13.86 -60.85
C VAL A 177 -32.62 14.77 -61.20
N MET A 178 -32.44 15.58 -62.24
CA MET A 178 -33.51 16.36 -62.88
C MET A 178 -34.49 15.39 -63.57
N ALA A 179 -35.66 15.18 -62.96
CA ALA A 179 -36.80 14.59 -63.66
C ALA A 179 -37.59 15.71 -64.33
N GLY A 180 -37.66 15.64 -65.66
CA GLY A 180 -38.38 16.58 -66.51
C GLY A 180 -39.88 16.59 -66.26
N SER A 181 -40.49 17.74 -66.54
CA SER A 181 -41.93 17.88 -66.69
C SER A 181 -42.20 17.97 -68.20
N ASP A 182 -42.93 16.97 -68.70
CA ASP A 182 -43.48 16.93 -70.05
C ASP A 182 -44.42 18.11 -70.31
N VAL A 183 -44.35 18.65 -71.53
CA VAL A 183 -45.34 19.55 -72.17
C VAL A 183 -45.89 18.84 -73.39
#